data_AF-A0A370HCK4-F1
#
_entry.id   AF-A0A370HCK4-F1
#
_cell.length_a   1.000
_cell.length_b   1.000
_cell.length_c   1.000
_cell.angle_alpha   90.00
_cell.angle_beta   90.00
_cell.angle_gamma   90.00
#
_symmetry.space_group_name_H-M   'P 1'
#
loop_
_entity.id
_entity.type
_entity.pdbx_description
1 polymer ?
#
loop_
_entity_poly.entity_id
_entity_poly.type
_entity_poly.pdbx_seq_one_letter_code
_entity_poly.pdbx_strand_id
1 'polypeptide(L)'
;MSAEDAAKWKGLAEQARAGDLYLDDEAVARECLKACTDRIADLDEMLIQVRRTKVVSGFGDFVMAGDLTKKFAEQGADIETSLLEHIETVKNMQEVMRLSISKLVGQDVDNAGNIKATP
;
A
#
# COMPACT_ATOMS: atom_id res chain seq x y z
N MET A 1 3.03 -7.87 8.06
CA MET A 1 3.77 -8.00 6.79
C MET A 1 5.24 -7.81 7.13
N SER A 2 6.15 -8.60 6.57
CA SER A 2 7.54 -8.62 7.05
C SER A 2 8.37 -7.48 6.44
N ALA A 3 9.48 -7.12 7.09
CA ALA A 3 10.44 -6.15 6.53
C ALA A 3 11.05 -6.65 5.20
N GLU A 4 11.16 -7.97 5.03
CA GLU A 4 11.61 -8.61 3.79
C GLU A 4 10.62 -8.37 2.65
N ASP A 5 9.31 -8.50 2.93
CA ASP A 5 8.26 -8.21 1.95
C ASP A 5 8.29 -6.74 1.52
N ALA A 6 8.47 -5.82 2.47
CA ALA A 6 8.57 -4.39 2.20
C ALA A 6 9.76 -4.07 1.29
N ALA A 7 10.94 -4.62 1.61
CA ALA A 7 12.14 -4.45 0.79
C ALA A 7 11.98 -5.03 -0.61
N LYS A 8 11.38 -6.22 -0.72
CA LYS A 8 11.08 -6.87 -2.01
C LYS A 8 10.19 -5.98 -2.88
N TRP A 9 9.06 -5.51 -2.36
CA TRP A 9 8.12 -4.71 -3.13
C TRP A 9 8.66 -3.34 -3.49
N LYS A 10 9.48 -2.73 -2.63
CA LYS A 10 10.23 -1.52 -2.98
C LYS A 10 11.14 -1.76 -4.19
N GLY A 11 11.91 -2.85 -4.20
CA GLY A 11 12.77 -3.21 -5.33
C GLY A 11 12.00 -3.52 -6.62
N LEU A 12 10.84 -4.17 -6.51
CA LEU A 12 9.95 -4.42 -7.66
C LEU A 12 9.38 -3.11 -8.23
N ALA A 13 8.99 -2.16 -7.37
CA ALA A 13 8.55 -0.84 -7.80
C ALA A 13 9.67 -0.07 -8.51
N GLU A 14 10.91 -0.16 -8.03
CA GLU A 14 12.08 0.43 -8.69
C GLU A 14 12.32 -0.17 -10.09
N GLN A 15 12.26 -1.50 -10.23
CA GLN A 15 12.37 -2.18 -11.53
C GLN A 15 11.22 -1.81 -12.47
N ALA A 16 9.99 -1.67 -11.95
CA ALA A 16 8.86 -1.24 -12.74
C ALA A 16 9.01 0.21 -13.23
N ARG A 17 9.55 1.11 -12.39
CA ARG A 17 9.86 2.50 -12.80
C ARG A 17 10.95 2.56 -13.88
N ALA A 18 11.93 1.65 -13.82
CA ALA A 18 12.94 1.50 -14.87
C ALA A 18 12.37 0.91 -16.18
N GLY A 19 11.16 0.34 -16.14
CA GLY A 19 10.52 -0.32 -17.27
C GLY A 19 10.92 -1.78 -17.47
N ASP A 20 11.76 -2.31 -16.57
CA ASP A 20 12.30 -3.67 -16.58
C ASP A 20 11.28 -4.72 -16.12
N LEU A 21 10.33 -4.30 -15.28
CA LEU A 21 9.27 -5.16 -14.74
C LEU A 21 7.88 -4.61 -15.10
N TYR A 22 7.02 -5.48 -15.60
CA TYR A 22 5.60 -5.19 -15.82
C TYR A 22 4.83 -6.51 -15.89
N LEU A 23 3.55 -6.46 -15.53
CA LEU A 23 2.60 -7.54 -15.81
C LEU A 23 2.24 -7.51 -17.30
N ASP A 24 2.10 -8.68 -17.89
CA ASP A 24 1.74 -8.90 -19.30
C ASP A 24 0.23 -8.96 -19.54
N ASP A 25 -0.56 -9.19 -18.49
CA ASP A 25 -2.02 -9.21 -18.53
C ASP A 25 -2.63 -7.94 -17.93
N GLU A 26 -3.31 -7.14 -18.77
CA GLU A 26 -3.95 -5.89 -18.34
C GLU A 26 -5.10 -6.13 -17.35
N ALA A 27 -5.90 -7.17 -17.56
CA ALA A 27 -7.05 -7.46 -16.70
C ALA A 27 -6.58 -7.81 -15.29
N VAL A 28 -5.56 -8.68 -15.18
CA VAL A 28 -4.93 -9.02 -13.90
C VAL A 28 -4.31 -7.78 -13.24
N ALA A 29 -3.61 -6.94 -14.01
CA ALA A 29 -3.02 -5.72 -13.47
C ALA A 29 -4.08 -4.75 -12.91
N ARG A 30 -5.25 -4.63 -13.57
CA ARG A 30 -6.37 -3.80 -13.09
C ARG A 30 -7.02 -4.37 -11.83
N GLU A 31 -7.23 -5.68 -11.77
CA GLU A 31 -7.77 -6.34 -10.57
C GLU A 31 -6.83 -6.18 -9.36
N CYS A 32 -5.53 -6.41 -9.56
CA CYS A 32 -4.51 -6.18 -8.54
C CYS A 32 -4.45 -4.71 -8.11
N LEU A 33 -4.56 -3.77 -9.05
CA LEU A 33 -4.59 -2.34 -8.72
C LEU A 33 -5.80 -2.00 -7.84
N LYS A 34 -6.97 -2.54 -8.17
CA LYS A 34 -8.18 -2.37 -7.36
C LYS A 34 -7.99 -2.97 -5.97
N ALA A 35 -7.50 -4.20 -5.86
CA ALA A 35 -7.26 -4.85 -4.58
C ALA A 35 -6.28 -4.06 -3.71
N CYS A 36 -5.20 -3.50 -4.28
CA CYS A 36 -4.28 -2.64 -3.55
C CYS A 36 -4.97 -1.35 -3.05
N THR A 37 -5.83 -0.77 -3.87
CA THR A 37 -6.57 0.45 -3.53
C THR A 37 -7.55 0.21 -2.38
N ASP A 38 -8.34 -0.86 -2.46
CA ASP A 38 -9.28 -1.26 -1.41
C ASP A 38 -8.51 -1.56 -0.11
N ARG A 39 -7.38 -2.27 -0.21
CA ARG A 39 -6.55 -2.61 0.95
C ARG A 39 -5.95 -1.38 1.64
N ILE A 40 -5.52 -0.36 0.89
CA ILE A 40 -5.05 0.90 1.45
C ILE A 40 -6.17 1.59 2.23
N ALA A 41 -7.39 1.63 1.67
CA ALA A 41 -8.54 2.21 2.34
C ALA A 41 -8.83 1.51 3.69
N ASP A 42 -8.83 0.17 3.71
CA ASP A 42 -9.01 -0.60 4.94
C ASP A 42 -7.93 -0.28 5.99
N LEU A 43 -6.67 -0.15 5.55
CA LEU A 43 -5.55 0.17 6.44
C LEU A 43 -5.66 1.60 7.01
N ASP A 44 -6.08 2.56 6.19
CA ASP A 44 -6.33 3.94 6.63
C ASP A 44 -7.47 4.01 7.65
N GLU A 45 -8.54 3.22 7.48
CA GLU A 45 -9.61 3.10 8.47
C GLU A 45 -9.11 2.50 9.79
N MET A 46 -8.28 1.46 9.75
CA MET A 46 -7.66 0.89 10.94
C MET A 46 -6.76 1.91 11.65
N LEU A 47 -6.00 2.70 10.90
CA LEU A 47 -5.12 3.74 11.43
C LEU A 47 -5.90 4.78 12.25
N ILE A 48 -7.11 5.15 11.80
CA ILE A 48 -8.00 6.04 12.55
C ILE A 48 -8.38 5.42 13.90
N GLN A 49 -8.68 4.12 13.96
CA GLN A 49 -9.03 3.45 15.22
C GLN A 49 -7.83 3.36 16.15
N VAL A 50 -6.64 3.04 15.65
CA VAL A 50 -5.40 2.97 16.44
C VAL A 50 -5.04 4.32 17.03
N ARG A 51 -5.22 5.41 16.27
CA ARG A 51 -5.00 6.76 16.80
C ARG A 51 -5.91 7.09 17.98
N ARG A 52 -7.13 6.53 18.04
CA ARG A 52 -8.02 6.70 19.19
C ARG A 52 -7.52 5.95 20.43
N THR A 53 -6.85 4.81 20.27
CA THR A 53 -6.29 4.08 21.42
C THR A 53 -5.16 4.86 22.10
N LYS A 54 -4.52 5.79 21.39
CA LYS A 54 -3.45 6.64 21.95
C LYS A 54 -3.95 7.76 22.87
N VAL A 55 -5.24 8.06 22.83
CA VAL A 55 -5.86 9.16 23.59
C VAL A 55 -6.95 8.65 24.55
N VAL A 56 -6.83 7.39 24.98
CA VAL A 56 -7.76 6.79 25.96
C VAL A 56 -7.70 7.54 27.28
N SER A 57 -8.86 7.70 27.89
CA SER A 57 -9.04 8.39 29.18
C SER A 57 -10.25 7.79 29.90
N GLY A 58 -10.57 8.30 31.09
CA GLY A 58 -11.74 7.84 31.86
C GLY A 58 -11.47 6.67 32.80
N PHE A 59 -10.20 6.36 33.09
CA PHE A 59 -9.81 5.30 34.02
C PHE A 59 -9.88 5.68 35.51
N GLY A 60 -10.23 6.93 35.83
CA GLY A 60 -10.29 7.47 37.20
C GLY A 60 -8.93 7.96 37.72
N ASP A 61 -8.88 8.28 39.02
CA ASP A 61 -7.74 8.98 39.65
C ASP A 61 -6.73 8.04 40.35
N PHE A 62 -6.83 6.74 40.11
CA PHE A 62 -5.88 5.77 40.67
C PHE A 62 -4.52 5.85 39.96
N VAL A 63 -3.43 5.57 40.67
CA VAL A 63 -2.08 5.51 40.05
C VAL A 63 -2.06 4.55 38.84
N MET A 64 -2.74 3.41 38.95
CA MET A 64 -2.87 2.43 37.85
C MET A 64 -3.58 2.98 36.60
N ALA A 65 -4.39 4.04 36.72
CA ALA A 65 -5.03 4.69 35.59
C ALA A 65 -4.01 5.38 34.68
N GLY A 66 -2.98 6.00 35.27
CA GLY A 66 -1.86 6.57 34.52
C GLY A 66 -1.05 5.50 33.80
N ASP A 67 -0.76 4.38 34.48
CA ASP A 67 -0.03 3.25 33.89
C ASP A 67 -0.79 2.64 32.71
N LEU A 68 -2.11 2.50 32.83
CA LEU A 68 -2.95 1.95 31.77
C LEU A 68 -3.01 2.88 30.55
N THR A 69 -3.19 4.18 30.79
CA THR A 69 -3.17 5.21 29.73
C THR A 69 -1.85 5.17 28.97
N LYS A 70 -0.73 5.09 29.68
CA LYS A 70 0.60 4.98 29.09
C LYS A 70 0.75 3.72 28.24
N LYS A 71 0.32 2.56 28.74
CA LYS A 71 0.38 1.29 27.99
C LYS A 71 -0.41 1.33 26.69
N PHE A 72 -1.63 1.88 26.71
CA PHE A 72 -2.43 2.03 25.50
C PHE A 72 -1.81 3.00 24.49
N ALA A 73 -1.19 4.08 24.98
CA ALA A 73 -0.47 5.03 24.13
C ALA A 73 0.76 4.40 23.45
N GLU A 74 1.57 3.66 24.21
CA GLU A 74 2.73 2.92 23.71
C GLU A 74 2.31 1.88 22.67
N GLN A 75 1.36 1.00 23.03
CA GLN A 75 0.87 -0.03 22.11
C GLN A 75 0.22 0.57 20.85
N GLY A 76 -0.51 1.68 20.98
CA GLY A 76 -1.08 2.38 19.84
C GLY A 76 -0.02 2.95 18.90
N ALA A 77 1.11 3.45 19.43
CA ALA A 77 2.22 3.94 18.61
C ALA A 77 2.93 2.82 17.84
N ASP A 78 3.12 1.66 18.47
CA ASP A 78 3.73 0.49 17.84
C ASP A 78 2.86 -0.03 16.67
N ILE A 79 1.55 -0.15 16.92
CA ILE A 79 0.60 -0.58 15.88
C ILE A 79 0.51 0.45 14.76
N GLU A 80 0.48 1.76 15.07
CA GLU A 80 0.46 2.84 14.07
C GLU A 80 1.68 2.74 13.15
N THR A 81 2.87 2.52 13.72
CA THR A 81 4.11 2.35 12.94
C THR A 81 4.00 1.16 11.99
N SER A 82 3.57 0.00 12.49
CA SER A 82 3.42 -1.20 11.65
C SER A 82 2.37 -1.05 10.55
N LEU A 83 1.26 -0.34 10.82
CA LEU A 83 0.25 -0.05 9.81
C LEU A 83 0.78 0.87 8.71
N LEU A 84 1.54 1.91 9.07
CA LEU A 84 2.14 2.82 8.10
C LEU A 84 3.14 2.10 7.17
N GLU A 85 3.97 1.21 7.72
CA GLU A 85 4.88 0.37 6.93
C GLU A 85 4.12 -0.56 5.96
N HIS A 86 2.98 -1.10 6.41
CA HIS A 86 2.10 -1.91 5.57
C HIS A 86 1.49 -1.10 4.45
N ILE A 87 0.94 0.09 4.76
CA ILE A 87 0.38 1.01 3.76
C ILE A 87 1.43 1.33 2.69
N GLU A 88 2.66 1.65 3.10
CA GLU A 88 3.73 1.99 2.17
C GLU A 88 4.08 0.83 1.24
N THR A 89 4.08 -0.40 1.75
CA THR A 89 4.33 -1.56 0.89
C THR A 89 3.21 -1.82 -0.09
N VAL A 90 1.94 -1.68 0.34
CA VAL A 90 0.80 -1.81 -0.58
C VAL A 90 0.81 -0.69 -1.63
N LYS A 91 1.30 0.51 -1.31
CA LYS A 91 1.54 1.58 -2.31
C LYS A 91 2.60 1.19 -3.33
N ASN A 92 3.71 0.57 -2.90
CA ASN A 92 4.72 0.05 -3.82
C ASN A 92 4.13 -1.03 -4.75
N MET A 93 3.29 -1.93 -4.22
CA MET A 93 2.54 -2.90 -5.02
C MET A 93 1.63 -2.21 -6.04
N GLN A 94 0.83 -1.24 -5.59
CA GLN A 94 -0.09 -0.45 -6.42
C GLN A 94 0.65 0.23 -7.58
N GLU A 95 1.84 0.75 -7.32
CA GLU A 95 2.66 1.42 -8.33
C GLU A 95 3.13 0.46 -9.43
N VAL A 96 3.59 -0.74 -9.08
CA VAL A 96 3.95 -1.78 -10.07
C VAL A 96 2.77 -2.07 -11.00
N MET A 97 1.57 -2.23 -10.44
CA MET A 97 0.36 -2.50 -11.24
C MET A 97 0.01 -1.33 -12.15
N ARG A 98 0.08 -0.10 -11.64
CA ARG A 98 -0.20 1.12 -12.41
C ARG A 98 0.77 1.29 -13.58
N LEU A 99 2.06 1.05 -13.36
CA LEU A 99 3.09 1.14 -14.40
C LEU A 99 2.90 0.05 -15.46
N SER A 100 2.52 -1.15 -15.04
CA SER A 100 2.20 -2.26 -15.96
C SER A 100 1.06 -1.88 -16.91
N ILE A 101 -0.06 -1.39 -16.37
CA ILE A 101 -1.21 -0.93 -17.18
C ILE A 101 -0.79 0.18 -18.14
N SER A 102 -0.03 1.17 -17.66
CA SER A 102 0.43 2.29 -18.50
C SER A 102 1.27 1.82 -19.69
N LYS A 103 2.08 0.77 -19.50
CA LYS A 103 2.91 0.21 -20.56
C LYS A 103 2.10 -0.58 -21.58
N LEU A 104 1.20 -1.44 -21.12
CA LEU A 104 0.33 -2.26 -21.99
C LEU A 104 -0.55 -1.39 -22.89
N VAL A 105 -1.21 -0.38 -22.31
CA VAL A 105 -2.04 0.57 -23.07
C VAL A 105 -1.20 1.34 -24.10
N GLY A 106 0.03 1.72 -23.76
CA GLY A 106 0.95 2.37 -24.70
C GLY A 106 1.32 1.46 -25.89
N GLN A 107 1.67 0.20 -25.60
CA GLN A 107 2.01 -0.79 -26.64
C GLN A 107 0.84 -1.07 -27.58
N ASP A 108 -0.39 -1.16 -27.06
CA ASP A 108 -1.58 -1.38 -27.88
C ASP A 108 -1.84 -0.23 -28.85
N VAL A 109 -1.64 1.02 -28.40
CA VAL A 109 -1.77 2.21 -29.25
C VAL A 109 -0.71 2.23 -30.35
N ASP A 110 0.55 1.95 -30.01
CA ASP A 110 1.66 1.92 -30.97
C ASP A 110 1.48 0.81 -32.02
N ASN A 111 1.08 -0.38 -31.59
CA ASN A 111 0.82 -1.51 -32.47
C ASN A 111 -0.36 -1.22 -33.42
N ALA A 112 -1.45 -0.65 -32.92
CA ALA A 112 -2.60 -0.27 -33.75
C ALA A 112 -2.27 0.83 -34.76
N GLY A 113 -1.37 1.77 -34.41
CA GLY A 113 -0.85 2.79 -35.32
C GLY A 113 -0.03 2.20 -36.46
N ASN A 114 0.87 1.26 -36.16
CA ASN A 114 1.75 0.61 -37.14
C ASN A 114 0.98 -0.29 -38.12
N ILE A 115 -0.03 -1.02 -37.66
CA ILE A 115 -0.88 -1.85 -38.54
C ILE A 115 -1.62 -0.98 -39.57
N LYS A 116 -2.11 0.20 -39.17
CA LYS A 116 -2.79 1.13 -40.09
C LYS A 116 -1.84 1.78 -41.11
N ALA A 117 -0.53 1.82 -40.83
CA ALA A 117 0.48 2.42 -41.69
C ALA A 117 1.13 1.43 -42.68
N THR A 118 0.78 0.15 -42.61
CA THR A 118 1.31 -0.87 -43.54
C THR A 118 0.32 -1.02 -44.72
N PRO A 119 0.74 -0.77 -45.98
CA PRO A 119 -0.13 -0.72 -47.16
C PRO A 119 -0.67 -2.07 -47.63
#